data_AF-A0A1S2K531-F1
#
_entry.id   AF-A0A1S2K531-F1
#
_cell.length_a   1.000
_cell.length_b   1.000
_cell.length_c   1.000
_cell.angle_alpha   90.00
_cell.angle_beta   90.00
_cell.angle_gamma   90.00
#
_symmetry.space_group_name_H-M   'P 1'
#
loop_
_entity.id
_entity.type
_entity.pdbx_description
1 polymer ?
#
loop_
_entity_poly.entity_id
_entity_poly.type
_entity_poly.pdbx_seq_one_letter_code
_entity_poly.pdbx_strand_id
1 'polypeptide(L)'
;MDHLFTVSGPSATPVSPTGLATEGLLERQHLQEWVIDNPQVLGEAVLVITAEFDRWADTDGVPARDRLDVLGLDATGRLVVVELKRGTADRDVHLQAITYAALVSRFDIDTLAQAHRDFLARRGQTLDLDASRQRLLDHVDGDWSPELLQRPRQVIIAADFPKQVTHTVVWLSEMNLDIDLIQVGLWKVGGHLVASFTKVYPTPEVEEFTLAPARVEAKAAAQKLEERSRAQNAVHVLVGAGLLPDGTRLRLTPRHGVTDAIRDAIAAWVTEDTKRSTVTWSNDTAKPLTWDADDSRYTPTGLANHIFRSVTNWKADGIQGTTWWGVDTALIPDNVDPEEWVTLEGVDLATLAQRLRGTGKDWTRMHALLEAVPPGRWTTYGDVAAIIGSHAVPVGTHLANCGQCPAPWRVLTAAGRVAAGFRGAGVTHPGTPTEILIREGVSFNGDTAAPEARLTLDELRKLLDS
;
A
#
# COMPACT_ATOMS: atom_id res chain seq x y z
N MET A 1 12.35 -13.73 -17.43
CA MET A 1 13.73 -14.11 -17.10
C MET A 1 14.42 -12.81 -16.77
N ASP A 2 14.82 -12.61 -15.52
CA ASP A 2 15.34 -11.31 -15.07
C ASP A 2 16.79 -11.15 -15.53
N HIS A 3 17.10 -10.02 -16.17
CA HIS A 3 18.45 -9.69 -16.61
C HIS A 3 19.07 -8.70 -15.65
N LEU A 4 20.08 -9.14 -14.90
CA LEU A 4 20.81 -8.30 -13.97
C LEU A 4 22.11 -7.80 -14.61
N PHE A 5 22.41 -6.51 -14.45
CA PHE A 5 23.63 -5.89 -14.97
C PHE A 5 24.34 -5.10 -13.87
N THR A 6 25.68 -5.13 -13.88
CA THR A 6 26.50 -4.14 -13.16
C THR A 6 26.74 -2.95 -14.08
N VAL A 7 26.49 -1.73 -13.58
CA VAL A 7 26.58 -0.50 -14.38
C VAL A 7 27.72 0.39 -13.88
N SER A 8 28.53 0.89 -14.78
CA SER A 8 29.58 1.89 -14.52
C SER A 8 29.57 2.94 -15.64
N GLY A 9 29.02 4.12 -15.32
CA GLY A 9 28.79 5.17 -16.31
C GLY A 9 27.94 4.64 -17.48
N PRO A 10 28.39 4.77 -18.75
CA PRO A 10 27.65 4.29 -19.92
C PRO A 10 27.78 2.77 -20.17
N SER A 11 28.56 2.03 -19.35
CA SER A 11 28.81 0.61 -19.55
C SER A 11 27.94 -0.26 -18.64
N ALA A 12 27.35 -1.31 -19.19
CA ALA A 12 26.57 -2.32 -18.47
C ALA A 12 27.12 -3.72 -18.77
N THR A 13 27.43 -4.50 -17.72
CA THR A 13 27.96 -5.88 -17.85
C THR A 13 26.97 -6.87 -17.25
N PRO A 14 26.53 -7.90 -17.99
CA PRO A 14 25.55 -8.86 -17.49
C PRO A 14 26.12 -9.69 -16.33
N VAL A 15 25.28 -9.96 -15.34
CA VAL A 15 25.58 -10.81 -14.18
C VAL A 15 24.91 -12.16 -14.41
N SER A 16 25.70 -13.24 -14.41
CA SER A 16 25.16 -14.58 -14.50
C SER A 16 24.45 -14.98 -13.20
N PRO A 17 23.27 -15.63 -13.27
CA PRO A 17 22.61 -16.16 -12.10
C PRO A 17 23.43 -17.29 -11.46
N THR A 18 23.28 -17.45 -10.15
CA THR A 18 23.73 -18.60 -9.35
C THR A 18 22.51 -19.27 -8.71
N GLY A 19 22.70 -20.35 -7.97
CA GLY A 19 21.63 -21.07 -7.28
C GLY A 19 21.83 -21.09 -5.77
N LEU A 20 20.74 -21.15 -5.00
CA LEU A 20 20.80 -21.26 -3.55
C LEU A 20 21.64 -22.49 -3.14
N ALA A 21 21.39 -23.64 -3.78
CA ALA A 21 22.17 -24.85 -3.53
C ALA A 21 23.66 -24.70 -3.87
N THR A 22 23.99 -23.97 -4.94
CA THR A 22 25.36 -23.72 -5.39
C THR A 22 26.13 -22.86 -4.39
N GLU A 23 25.49 -21.85 -3.80
CA GLU A 23 26.09 -20.99 -2.76
C GLU A 23 25.95 -21.59 -1.35
N GLY A 24 25.52 -22.86 -1.21
CA GLY A 24 25.41 -23.54 0.08
C GLY A 24 24.24 -23.07 0.95
N LEU A 25 23.29 -22.33 0.38
CA LEU A 25 22.12 -21.80 1.07
C LEU A 25 21.05 -22.90 1.18
N LEU A 26 20.63 -23.12 2.42
CA LEU A 26 19.62 -24.09 2.81
C LEU A 26 18.24 -23.44 2.94
N GLU A 27 17.21 -24.22 2.64
CA GLU A 27 15.80 -23.80 2.67
C GLU A 27 15.39 -23.24 4.04
N ARG A 28 15.50 -24.04 5.10
CA ARG A 28 15.10 -23.64 6.46
C ARG A 28 16.02 -22.60 7.09
N GLN A 29 17.33 -22.75 6.93
CA GLN A 29 18.29 -21.87 7.62
C GLN A 29 18.48 -20.52 6.94
N HIS A 30 18.08 -20.38 5.67
CA HIS A 30 18.31 -19.16 4.90
C HIS A 30 17.02 -18.67 4.23
N LEU A 31 16.46 -19.40 3.27
CA LEU A 31 15.30 -18.92 2.49
C LEU A 31 14.09 -18.63 3.39
N GLN A 32 13.78 -19.52 4.33
CA GLN A 32 12.72 -19.32 5.31
C GLN A 32 12.98 -18.10 6.20
N GLU A 33 14.20 -17.95 6.73
CA GLU A 33 14.55 -16.80 7.57
C GLU A 33 14.48 -15.48 6.78
N TRP A 34 14.86 -15.47 5.49
CA TRP A 34 14.69 -14.30 4.63
C TRP A 34 13.23 -13.90 4.49
N VAL A 35 12.34 -14.88 4.26
CA VAL A 35 10.89 -14.66 4.15
C VAL A 35 10.31 -14.18 5.48
N ILE A 36 10.74 -14.75 6.60
CA ILE A 36 10.28 -14.35 7.93
C ILE A 36 10.69 -12.90 8.24
N ASP A 37 11.93 -12.54 7.96
CA ASP A 37 12.46 -11.20 8.23
C ASP A 37 12.00 -10.15 7.20
N ASN A 38 11.55 -10.61 6.01
CA ASN A 38 11.08 -9.76 4.92
C ASN A 38 9.70 -10.25 4.40
N PRO A 39 8.64 -10.22 5.23
CA PRO A 39 7.35 -10.79 4.87
C PRO A 39 6.66 -10.07 3.71
N GLN A 40 7.14 -8.89 3.30
CA GLN A 40 6.66 -8.20 2.10
C GLN A 40 6.80 -9.04 0.81
N VAL A 41 7.69 -10.04 0.79
CA VAL A 41 7.78 -10.99 -0.33
C VAL A 41 6.53 -11.85 -0.48
N LEU A 42 5.72 -11.98 0.57
CA LEU A 42 4.49 -12.78 0.57
C LEU A 42 3.26 -11.98 0.11
N GLY A 43 3.39 -10.67 -0.10
CA GLY A 43 2.30 -9.74 -0.35
C GLY A 43 2.28 -8.58 0.65
N GLU A 44 1.37 -7.64 0.44
CA GLU A 44 1.29 -6.43 1.27
C GLU A 44 0.82 -6.74 2.69
N ALA A 45 1.54 -6.18 3.68
CA ALA A 45 1.20 -6.22 5.10
C ALA A 45 0.86 -7.64 5.62
N VAL A 46 1.78 -8.59 5.44
CA VAL A 46 1.67 -9.93 6.04
C VAL A 46 2.39 -9.98 7.40
N LEU A 47 1.68 -10.37 8.45
CA LEU A 47 2.25 -10.72 9.75
C LEU A 47 2.59 -12.21 9.80
N VAL A 48 3.83 -12.56 10.08
CA VAL A 48 4.24 -13.95 10.31
C VAL A 48 3.68 -14.42 11.66
N ILE A 49 2.80 -15.42 11.62
CA ILE A 49 2.23 -16.06 12.80
C ILE A 49 3.22 -17.07 13.35
N THR A 50 3.72 -18.00 12.54
CA THR A 50 4.68 -19.01 12.98
C THR A 50 5.45 -19.59 11.80
N ALA A 51 6.54 -20.28 12.10
CA ALA A 51 7.28 -21.12 11.16
C ALA A 51 7.49 -22.52 11.73
N GLU A 52 7.58 -23.50 10.82
CA GLU A 52 7.70 -24.94 11.10
C GLU A 52 6.60 -25.48 12.02
N PHE A 53 5.33 -25.19 11.71
CA PHE A 53 4.21 -25.67 12.53
C PHE A 53 3.95 -27.16 12.28
N ASP A 54 4.08 -27.98 13.33
CA ASP A 54 3.95 -29.44 13.30
C ASP A 54 2.97 -30.00 14.35
N ARG A 55 2.34 -29.13 15.15
CA ARG A 55 1.39 -29.51 16.22
C ARG A 55 -0.02 -29.76 15.68
N TRP A 56 -0.13 -30.64 14.69
CA TRP A 56 -1.40 -31.13 14.20
C TRP A 56 -1.94 -32.15 15.22
N ALA A 57 -3.09 -31.87 15.83
CA ALA A 57 -3.70 -32.81 16.76
C ALA A 57 -4.28 -34.00 15.97
N ASP A 58 -3.58 -35.13 15.99
CA ASP A 58 -4.16 -36.42 15.61
C ASP A 58 -4.93 -36.99 16.82
N THR A 59 -6.14 -37.49 16.56
CA THR A 59 -6.93 -38.28 17.51
C THR A 59 -6.21 -39.54 18.00
N ASP A 60 -5.22 -40.04 17.25
CA ASP A 60 -4.47 -41.26 17.55
C ASP A 60 -3.00 -41.01 17.98
N GLY A 61 -2.60 -39.75 18.17
CA GLY A 61 -1.25 -39.41 18.66
C GLY A 61 -0.10 -39.75 17.70
N VAL A 62 -0.38 -39.98 16.41
CA VAL A 62 0.65 -40.10 15.38
C VAL A 62 0.97 -38.69 14.88
N PRO A 63 2.21 -38.17 15.07
CA PRO A 63 2.57 -36.88 14.52
C PRO A 63 2.46 -36.96 12.99
N ALA A 64 1.68 -36.05 12.39
CA ALA A 64 1.84 -35.79 10.96
C ALA A 64 3.31 -35.37 10.75
N ARG A 65 4.04 -36.12 9.93
CA ARG A 65 5.48 -35.86 9.65
C ARG A 65 5.70 -34.52 8.93
N ASP A 66 4.63 -33.95 8.42
CA ASP A 66 4.59 -32.79 7.55
C ASP A 66 4.43 -31.51 8.38
N ARG A 67 5.38 -30.60 8.20
CA ARG A 67 5.46 -29.30 8.89
C ARG A 67 5.18 -28.19 7.88
N LEU A 68 4.32 -27.26 8.25
CA LEU A 68 4.12 -26.06 7.46
C LEU A 68 5.34 -25.15 7.61
N ASP A 69 5.94 -24.72 6.49
CA ASP A 69 7.13 -23.86 6.51
C ASP A 69 6.85 -22.50 7.16
N VAL A 70 5.92 -21.70 6.63
CA VAL A 70 5.50 -20.43 7.23
C VAL A 70 3.99 -20.27 7.17
N LEU A 71 3.40 -19.81 8.28
CA LEU A 71 2.03 -19.34 8.36
C LEU A 71 2.04 -17.83 8.61
N GLY A 72 1.40 -17.08 7.73
CA GLY A 72 1.13 -15.66 7.88
C GLY A 72 -0.36 -15.36 8.06
N LEU A 73 -0.64 -14.12 8.43
CA LEU A 73 -1.95 -13.49 8.43
C LEU A 73 -1.79 -12.19 7.64
N ASP A 74 -2.62 -11.93 6.63
CA ASP A 74 -2.62 -10.65 5.95
C ASP A 74 -3.49 -9.62 6.68
N ALA A 75 -3.32 -8.34 6.33
CA ALA A 75 -4.12 -7.25 6.88
C ALA A 75 -5.63 -7.44 6.67
N THR A 76 -6.09 -8.20 5.67
CA THR A 76 -7.53 -8.47 5.51
C THR A 76 -8.05 -9.47 6.55
N GLY A 77 -7.19 -10.16 7.29
CA GLY A 77 -7.55 -11.24 8.22
C GLY A 77 -7.62 -12.61 7.57
N ARG A 78 -7.02 -12.78 6.39
CA ARG A 78 -6.92 -14.05 5.69
C ARG A 78 -5.57 -14.72 6.01
N LEU A 79 -5.60 -16.04 6.20
CA LEU A 79 -4.37 -16.80 6.42
C LEU A 79 -3.55 -16.89 5.14
N VAL A 80 -2.22 -16.81 5.27
CA VAL A 80 -1.25 -16.96 4.18
C VAL A 80 -0.41 -18.19 4.47
N VAL A 81 -0.62 -19.26 3.71
CA VAL A 81 0.11 -20.52 3.84
C VAL A 81 1.26 -20.52 2.86
N VAL A 82 2.49 -20.60 3.36
CA VAL A 82 3.69 -20.51 2.54
C VAL A 82 4.41 -21.85 2.51
N GLU A 83 4.74 -22.29 1.30
CA GLU A 83 5.57 -23.46 1.03
C GLU A 83 6.83 -23.01 0.29
N LEU A 84 8.01 -23.44 0.76
CA LEU A 84 9.30 -22.99 0.26
C LEU A 84 10.08 -24.13 -0.37
N LYS A 85 10.70 -23.86 -1.52
CA LYS A 85 11.63 -24.78 -2.20
C LYS A 85 12.90 -24.03 -2.57
N ARG A 86 14.05 -24.45 -2.05
CA ARG A 86 15.34 -23.81 -2.41
C ARG A 86 15.77 -24.02 -3.87
N GLY A 87 15.16 -24.98 -4.57
CA GLY A 87 15.44 -25.36 -5.96
C GLY A 87 14.18 -25.36 -6.81
N THR A 88 14.18 -26.13 -7.90
CA THR A 88 12.97 -26.39 -8.67
C THR A 88 11.93 -27.06 -7.78
N ALA A 89 10.70 -26.57 -7.80
CA ALA A 89 9.60 -27.12 -7.02
C ALA A 89 9.32 -28.60 -7.37
N ASP A 90 9.03 -29.39 -6.33
CA ASP A 90 8.59 -30.77 -6.50
C ASP A 90 7.24 -30.83 -7.25
N ARG A 91 6.98 -31.95 -7.94
CA ARG A 91 5.77 -32.09 -8.78
C ARG A 91 4.48 -31.98 -7.98
N ASP A 92 4.51 -32.29 -6.69
CA ASP A 92 3.40 -32.35 -5.75
C ASP A 92 3.40 -31.20 -4.73
N VAL A 93 4.25 -30.18 -4.89
CA VAL A 93 4.33 -29.02 -3.97
C VAL A 93 2.96 -28.36 -3.73
N HIS A 94 2.11 -28.33 -4.75
CA HIS A 94 0.77 -27.77 -4.68
C HIS A 94 -0.16 -28.63 -3.80
N LEU A 95 0.03 -29.95 -3.74
CA LEU A 95 -0.73 -30.82 -2.82
C LEU A 95 -0.34 -30.56 -1.37
N GLN A 96 0.95 -30.30 -1.09
CA GLN A 96 1.42 -29.90 0.24
C GLN A 96 0.77 -28.58 0.67
N ALA A 97 0.83 -27.56 -0.18
CA ALA A 97 0.21 -26.25 0.08
C ALA A 97 -1.30 -26.36 0.35
N ILE A 98 -2.03 -27.17 -0.43
CA ILE A 98 -3.47 -27.41 -0.23
C ILE A 98 -3.73 -28.15 1.09
N THR A 99 -2.95 -29.18 1.41
CA THR A 99 -3.09 -29.92 2.68
C THR A 99 -2.91 -28.97 3.87
N TYR A 100 -1.87 -28.13 3.87
CA TYR A 100 -1.66 -27.17 4.94
C TYR A 100 -2.75 -26.10 4.99
N ALA A 101 -3.20 -25.58 3.85
CA ALA A 101 -4.35 -24.68 3.79
C ALA A 101 -5.60 -25.30 4.41
N ALA A 102 -5.90 -26.56 4.09
CA ALA A 102 -7.03 -27.27 4.68
C ALA A 102 -6.89 -27.42 6.21
N LEU A 103 -5.69 -27.72 6.70
CA LEU A 103 -5.45 -27.88 8.15
C LEU A 103 -5.59 -26.55 8.90
N VAL A 104 -4.93 -25.47 8.44
CA VAL A 104 -4.99 -24.17 9.13
C VAL A 104 -6.34 -23.47 8.98
N SER A 105 -7.15 -23.85 7.99
CA SER A 105 -8.51 -23.33 7.81
C SER A 105 -9.44 -23.58 9.02
N ARG A 106 -9.02 -24.46 9.93
CA ARG A 106 -9.73 -24.80 11.17
C ARG A 106 -9.27 -24.00 12.39
N PHE A 107 -8.24 -23.17 12.26
CA PHE A 107 -7.73 -22.40 13.39
C PHE A 107 -8.69 -21.27 13.77
N ASP A 108 -8.73 -20.99 15.06
CA ASP A 108 -9.37 -19.80 15.62
C ASP A 108 -8.30 -18.79 16.08
N ILE A 109 -8.76 -17.64 16.59
CA ILE A 109 -7.87 -16.58 17.03
C ILE A 109 -6.97 -17.01 18.19
N ASP A 110 -7.47 -17.86 19.09
CA ASP A 110 -6.72 -18.30 20.27
C ASP A 110 -5.61 -19.26 19.86
N THR A 111 -5.88 -20.16 18.91
CA THR A 111 -4.88 -21.03 18.30
C THR A 111 -3.79 -20.22 17.61
N LEU A 112 -4.16 -19.20 16.84
CA LEU A 112 -3.20 -18.33 16.16
C LEU A 112 -2.39 -17.48 17.14
N ALA A 113 -3.01 -16.92 18.17
CA ALA A 113 -2.33 -16.14 19.21
C ALA A 113 -1.34 -16.99 19.99
N GLN A 114 -1.70 -18.24 20.29
CA GLN A 114 -0.85 -19.22 20.94
C GLN A 114 0.35 -19.60 20.06
N ALA A 115 0.12 -19.89 18.78
CA ALA A 115 1.18 -20.17 17.81
C ALA A 115 2.14 -18.98 17.67
N HIS A 116 1.60 -17.75 17.59
CA HIS A 116 2.39 -16.54 17.48
C HIS A 116 3.24 -16.26 18.72
N ARG A 117 2.68 -16.46 19.91
CA ARG A 117 3.41 -16.33 21.17
C ARG A 117 4.60 -17.29 21.22
N ASP A 118 4.37 -18.55 20.88
CA ASP A 118 5.41 -19.59 20.91
C ASP A 118 6.49 -19.35 19.84
N PHE A 119 6.10 -18.82 18.68
CA PHE A 119 7.04 -18.38 17.65
C PHE A 119 7.94 -17.24 18.13
N LEU A 120 7.36 -16.19 18.70
CA LEU A 120 8.12 -15.05 19.24
C LEU A 120 9.04 -15.45 20.40
N ALA A 121 8.57 -16.33 21.29
CA ALA A 121 9.37 -16.83 22.40
C ALA A 121 10.64 -17.56 21.91
N ARG A 122 10.53 -18.37 20.85
CA ARG A 122 11.68 -19.02 20.20
C ARG A 122 12.67 -18.02 19.59
N ARG A 123 12.21 -16.83 19.21
CA ARG A 123 13.03 -15.72 18.69
C ARG A 123 13.41 -14.69 19.76
N GLY A 124 13.28 -15.03 21.05
CA GLY A 124 13.72 -14.20 22.16
C GLY A 124 12.78 -13.05 22.54
N GLN A 125 11.55 -13.03 22.04
CA GLN A 125 10.52 -12.05 22.39
C GLN A 125 9.43 -12.73 23.24
N THR A 126 9.28 -12.27 24.48
CA THR A 126 8.23 -12.80 25.37
C THR A 126 7.02 -11.88 25.34
N LEU A 127 5.87 -12.43 24.97
CA LEU A 127 4.56 -11.81 25.11
C LEU A 127 3.66 -12.74 25.91
N ASP A 128 2.72 -12.19 26.67
CA ASP A 128 1.61 -12.99 27.18
C ASP A 128 0.61 -13.31 26.06
N LEU A 129 -0.35 -14.19 26.34
CA LEU A 129 -1.32 -14.64 25.34
C LEU A 129 -2.26 -13.53 24.90
N ASP A 130 -2.65 -12.63 25.82
CA ASP A 130 -3.59 -11.56 25.53
C ASP A 130 -2.94 -10.47 24.66
N ALA A 131 -1.69 -10.11 24.92
CA ALA A 131 -0.89 -9.23 24.09
C ALA A 131 -0.63 -9.82 22.70
N SER A 132 -0.39 -11.13 22.62
CA SER A 132 -0.29 -11.83 21.33
C SER A 132 -1.62 -11.75 20.56
N ARG A 133 -2.75 -12.06 21.22
CA ARG A 133 -4.09 -11.93 20.62
C ARG A 133 -4.36 -10.51 20.14
N GLN A 134 -4.03 -9.51 20.96
CA GLN A 134 -4.22 -8.11 20.60
C GLN A 134 -3.38 -7.72 19.39
N ARG A 135 -2.13 -8.19 19.28
CA ARG A 135 -1.29 -7.94 18.10
C ARG A 135 -1.90 -8.49 16.81
N LEU A 136 -2.55 -9.66 16.86
CA LEU A 136 -3.27 -10.23 15.73
C LEU A 136 -4.49 -9.38 15.36
N LEU A 137 -5.28 -8.95 16.35
CA LEU A 137 -6.43 -8.06 16.13
C LEU A 137 -6.00 -6.71 15.55
N ASP A 138 -4.92 -6.14 16.06
CA ASP A 138 -4.34 -4.87 15.65
C ASP A 138 -3.75 -4.90 14.24
N HIS A 139 -3.42 -6.09 13.74
CA HIS A 139 -2.92 -6.30 12.39
C HIS A 139 -4.04 -6.36 11.35
N VAL A 140 -5.22 -6.87 11.73
CA VAL A 140 -6.36 -7.05 10.83
C VAL A 140 -7.15 -5.75 10.67
N ASP A 141 -7.43 -5.41 9.42
CA ASP A 141 -8.33 -4.33 9.01
C ASP A 141 -9.78 -4.67 9.34
N GLY A 142 -10.25 -4.01 10.38
CA GLY A 142 -11.61 -4.16 10.89
C GLY A 142 -11.79 -5.39 11.74
N ASP A 143 -13.03 -5.85 11.84
CA ASP A 143 -13.38 -6.90 12.79
C ASP A 143 -12.76 -8.26 12.46
N TRP A 144 -12.41 -9.04 13.48
CA TRP A 144 -12.07 -10.44 13.26
C TRP A 144 -13.24 -11.20 12.62
N SER A 145 -12.97 -11.95 11.54
CA SER A 145 -13.95 -12.72 10.77
C SER A 145 -13.45 -14.17 10.61
N PRO A 146 -13.98 -15.13 11.39
CA PRO A 146 -13.58 -16.54 11.29
C PRO A 146 -13.75 -17.13 9.87
N GLU A 147 -14.68 -16.59 9.07
CA GLU A 147 -14.92 -17.05 7.70
C GLU A 147 -13.76 -16.75 6.75
N LEU A 148 -12.92 -15.75 7.05
CA LEU A 148 -11.73 -15.42 6.25
C LEU A 148 -10.57 -16.39 6.54
N LEU A 149 -10.50 -16.93 7.76
CA LEU A 149 -9.52 -17.97 8.12
C LEU A 149 -9.78 -19.26 7.34
N GLN A 150 -11.05 -19.55 7.03
CA GLN A 150 -11.46 -20.75 6.30
C GLN A 150 -11.04 -20.74 4.82
N ARG A 151 -10.45 -19.64 4.34
CA ARG A 151 -10.03 -19.47 2.95
C ARG A 151 -8.57 -19.05 2.87
N PRO A 152 -7.58 -19.84 3.29
CA PRO A 152 -6.20 -19.39 3.20
C PRO A 152 -5.78 -19.07 1.76
N ARG A 153 -4.99 -18.02 1.57
CA ARG A 153 -4.18 -17.83 0.35
C ARG A 153 -2.96 -18.74 0.47
N GLN A 154 -2.58 -19.37 -0.63
CA GLN A 154 -1.36 -20.17 -0.70
C GLN A 154 -0.29 -19.37 -1.43
N VAL A 155 0.96 -19.42 -0.95
CA VAL A 155 2.11 -18.80 -1.58
C VAL A 155 3.19 -19.88 -1.70
N ILE A 156 3.57 -20.23 -2.91
CA ILE A 156 4.64 -21.21 -3.16
C ILE A 156 5.85 -20.45 -3.68
N ILE A 157 6.97 -20.55 -2.98
CA ILE A 157 8.23 -19.90 -3.37
C ILE A 157 9.23 -20.95 -3.81
N ALA A 158 9.73 -20.87 -5.04
CA ALA A 158 10.71 -21.82 -5.58
C ALA A 158 11.72 -21.17 -6.52
N ALA A 159 12.88 -21.79 -6.75
CA ALA A 159 13.84 -21.26 -7.73
C ALA A 159 13.35 -21.41 -9.18
N ASP A 160 12.49 -22.42 -9.42
CA ASP A 160 11.85 -22.68 -10.70
C ASP A 160 10.58 -23.54 -10.50
N PHE A 161 9.64 -23.46 -11.45
CA PHE A 161 8.39 -24.21 -11.40
C PHE A 161 8.22 -25.08 -12.65
N PRO A 162 8.12 -26.42 -12.50
CA PRO A 162 7.80 -27.29 -13.61
C PRO A 162 6.43 -26.95 -14.22
N LYS A 163 6.29 -27.10 -15.55
CA LYS A 163 5.02 -26.84 -16.26
C LYS A 163 3.80 -27.58 -15.68
N GLN A 164 4.02 -28.75 -15.09
CA GLN A 164 2.96 -29.51 -14.42
C GLN A 164 2.43 -28.79 -13.18
N VAL A 165 3.32 -28.20 -12.37
CA VAL A 165 2.94 -27.41 -11.19
C VAL A 165 2.18 -26.17 -11.64
N THR A 166 2.72 -25.41 -12.59
CA THR A 166 2.07 -24.19 -13.08
C THR A 166 0.70 -24.48 -13.69
N HIS A 167 0.56 -25.55 -14.49
CA HIS A 167 -0.72 -25.93 -15.09
C HIS A 167 -1.78 -26.29 -14.05
N THR A 168 -1.40 -27.08 -13.03
CA THR A 168 -2.33 -27.42 -11.95
C THR A 168 -2.73 -26.18 -11.15
N VAL A 169 -1.78 -25.29 -10.84
CA VAL A 169 -2.06 -24.07 -10.08
C VAL A 169 -3.01 -23.14 -10.83
N VAL A 170 -2.82 -22.96 -12.14
CA VAL A 170 -3.76 -22.19 -13.00
C VAL A 170 -5.16 -22.77 -12.88
N TRP A 171 -5.32 -24.08 -13.08
CA TRP A 171 -6.63 -24.74 -12.98
C TRP A 171 -7.25 -24.61 -11.58
N LEU A 172 -6.47 -24.75 -10.51
CA LEU A 172 -6.96 -24.57 -9.13
C LEU A 172 -7.46 -23.15 -8.88
N SER A 173 -6.79 -22.14 -9.44
CA SER A 173 -7.24 -20.75 -9.36
C SER A 173 -8.51 -20.48 -10.15
N GLU A 174 -8.70 -21.13 -11.30
CA GLU A 174 -10.01 -21.11 -12.00
C GLU A 174 -11.12 -21.70 -11.13
N MET A 175 -10.79 -22.61 -10.21
CA MET A 175 -11.71 -23.16 -9.19
C MET A 175 -11.79 -22.30 -7.90
N ASN A 176 -11.33 -21.04 -7.97
CA ASN A 176 -11.34 -20.05 -6.90
C ASN A 176 -10.39 -20.36 -5.72
N LEU A 177 -9.32 -21.13 -5.95
CA LEU A 177 -8.21 -21.23 -4.99
C LEU A 177 -7.18 -20.14 -5.25
N ASP A 178 -6.92 -19.32 -4.24
CA ASP A 178 -5.94 -18.25 -4.35
C ASP A 178 -4.54 -18.81 -4.08
N ILE A 179 -3.73 -18.86 -5.14
CA ILE A 179 -2.40 -19.48 -5.13
C ILE A 179 -1.44 -18.56 -5.88
N ASP A 180 -0.44 -18.07 -5.15
CA ASP A 180 0.66 -17.30 -5.70
C ASP A 180 1.86 -18.22 -5.95
N LEU A 181 2.47 -18.07 -7.13
CA LEU A 181 3.79 -18.64 -7.42
C LEU A 181 4.81 -17.52 -7.46
N ILE A 182 5.81 -17.61 -6.59
CA ILE A 182 6.90 -16.64 -6.49
C ILE A 182 8.20 -17.34 -6.81
N GLN A 183 8.89 -16.84 -7.83
CA GLN A 183 10.20 -17.35 -8.21
C GLN A 183 11.30 -16.62 -7.44
N VAL A 184 12.18 -17.35 -6.76
CA VAL A 184 13.39 -16.79 -6.15
C VAL A 184 14.59 -16.91 -7.10
N GLY A 185 15.13 -15.77 -7.51
CA GLY A 185 16.38 -15.69 -8.29
C GLY A 185 17.57 -15.33 -7.41
N LEU A 186 18.77 -15.80 -7.74
CA LEU A 186 19.99 -15.48 -6.99
C LEU A 186 21.13 -15.09 -7.95
N TRP A 187 21.87 -14.03 -7.60
CA TRP A 187 23.05 -13.56 -8.33
C TRP A 187 24.18 -13.24 -7.38
N LYS A 188 25.41 -13.21 -7.91
CA LYS A 188 26.61 -12.80 -7.17
C LYS A 188 27.21 -11.56 -7.80
N VAL A 189 27.15 -10.44 -7.09
CA VAL A 189 27.61 -9.12 -7.56
C VAL A 189 28.67 -8.59 -6.60
N GLY A 190 29.89 -8.38 -7.09
CA GLY A 190 30.98 -7.80 -6.28
C GLY A 190 31.28 -8.57 -4.99
N GLY A 191 31.06 -9.89 -4.97
CA GLY A 191 31.22 -10.74 -3.79
C GLY A 191 30.00 -10.83 -2.87
N HIS A 192 28.97 -10.00 -3.10
CA HIS A 192 27.70 -10.05 -2.38
C HIS A 192 26.68 -10.91 -3.13
N LEU A 193 25.80 -11.58 -2.38
CA LEU A 193 24.65 -12.27 -2.94
C LEU A 193 23.46 -11.32 -3.00
N VAL A 194 22.75 -11.36 -4.13
CA VAL A 194 21.53 -10.58 -4.37
C VAL A 194 20.43 -11.56 -4.73
N ALA A 195 19.32 -11.53 -3.99
CA ALA A 195 18.15 -12.36 -4.26
C ALA A 195 17.01 -11.50 -4.81
N SER A 196 16.30 -12.00 -5.82
CA SER A 196 15.01 -11.45 -6.25
C SER A 196 13.88 -12.40 -5.90
N PHE A 197 12.69 -11.85 -5.66
CA PHE A 197 11.46 -12.59 -5.49
C PHE A 197 10.45 -12.03 -6.49
N THR A 198 10.12 -12.81 -7.50
CA THR A 198 9.30 -12.36 -8.63
C THR A 198 8.02 -13.18 -8.65
N LYS A 199 6.86 -12.54 -8.49
CA LYS A 199 5.56 -13.20 -8.63
C LYS A 199 5.36 -13.59 -10.10
N VAL A 200 5.37 -14.88 -10.38
CA VAL A 200 5.20 -15.44 -11.74
C VAL A 200 3.76 -15.87 -12.01
N TYR A 201 2.96 -16.07 -10.96
CA TYR A 201 1.53 -16.32 -11.09
C TYR A 201 0.76 -15.87 -9.83
N PRO A 202 -0.47 -15.34 -9.98
CA PRO A 202 -0.93 -14.67 -11.21
C PRO A 202 0.05 -13.56 -11.59
N THR A 203 0.25 -13.32 -12.89
CA THR A 203 0.98 -12.12 -13.30
C THR A 203 0.14 -10.88 -12.93
N PRO A 204 0.76 -9.72 -12.65
CA PRO A 204 0.02 -8.50 -12.29
C PRO A 204 -1.10 -8.15 -13.30
N GLU A 205 -0.86 -8.43 -14.59
CA GLU A 205 -1.84 -8.23 -15.68
C GLU A 205 -3.04 -9.19 -15.60
N VAL A 206 -2.89 -10.37 -14.99
CA VAL A 206 -3.98 -11.36 -14.84
C VAL A 206 -4.83 -11.04 -13.61
N GLU A 207 -4.25 -10.49 -12.54
CA GLU A 207 -5.00 -10.03 -11.36
C GLU A 207 -6.06 -8.97 -11.70
N GLU A 208 -5.80 -8.10 -12.68
CA GLU A 208 -6.75 -7.05 -13.09
C GLU A 208 -7.93 -7.56 -13.95
N PHE A 209 -7.81 -8.73 -14.60
CA PHE A 209 -8.75 -9.16 -15.65
C PHE A 209 -9.60 -10.40 -15.33
N THR A 210 -9.28 -11.17 -14.29
CA THR A 210 -10.06 -12.38 -13.97
C THR A 210 -11.26 -12.10 -13.07
N LEU A 211 -12.44 -11.95 -13.68
CA LEU A 211 -13.72 -12.08 -12.98
C LEU A 211 -14.04 -13.57 -12.80
N ALA A 212 -13.78 -14.11 -11.60
CA ALA A 212 -14.15 -15.49 -11.27
C ALA A 212 -15.66 -15.61 -10.90
N PRO A 213 -16.40 -16.61 -11.40
CA PRO A 213 -17.78 -16.84 -10.99
C PRO A 213 -17.85 -17.29 -9.52
N ALA A 214 -18.60 -16.55 -8.69
CA ALA A 214 -18.79 -16.90 -7.28
C ALA A 214 -19.80 -18.05 -7.11
N ARG A 215 -19.40 -19.16 -6.47
CA ARG A 215 -20.34 -20.17 -5.94
C ARG A 215 -21.13 -19.61 -4.75
N VAL A 216 -22.38 -20.03 -4.58
CA VAL A 216 -23.37 -19.41 -3.66
C VAL A 216 -22.97 -19.44 -2.19
N GLU A 217 -22.29 -20.50 -1.71
CA GLU A 217 -21.79 -20.59 -0.32
C GLU A 217 -20.58 -19.67 -0.05
N ALA A 218 -19.94 -19.13 -1.10
CA ALA A 218 -18.71 -18.35 -1.03
C ALA A 218 -18.91 -16.83 -0.92
N LYS A 219 -20.15 -16.36 -1.04
CA LYS A 219 -20.42 -14.95 -1.36
C LYS A 219 -20.08 -13.99 -0.22
N ALA A 220 -20.42 -14.32 1.03
CA ALA A 220 -20.21 -13.43 2.17
C ALA A 220 -18.73 -13.23 2.50
N ALA A 221 -17.93 -14.31 2.53
CA ALA A 221 -16.50 -14.21 2.76
C ALA A 221 -15.76 -13.55 1.57
N ALA A 222 -16.17 -13.85 0.33
CA ALA A 222 -15.62 -13.18 -0.85
C ALA A 222 -15.93 -11.69 -0.86
N GLN A 223 -17.16 -11.29 -0.52
CA GLN A 223 -17.56 -9.89 -0.42
C GLN A 223 -16.77 -9.16 0.68
N LYS A 224 -16.64 -9.76 1.87
CA LYS A 224 -15.82 -9.18 2.95
C LYS A 224 -14.36 -9.02 2.55
N LEU A 225 -13.77 -10.03 1.90
CA LEU A 225 -12.40 -9.96 1.41
C LEU A 225 -12.23 -8.84 0.37
N GLU A 226 -13.17 -8.75 -0.57
CA GLU A 226 -13.18 -7.72 -1.61
C GLU A 226 -13.33 -6.31 -1.01
N GLU A 227 -14.22 -6.13 -0.04
CA GLU A 227 -14.39 -4.87 0.70
C GLU A 227 -13.10 -4.44 1.43
N ARG A 228 -12.42 -5.38 2.11
CA ARG A 228 -11.14 -5.11 2.80
C ARG A 228 -10.00 -4.83 1.85
N SER A 229 -9.85 -5.65 0.81
CA SER A 229 -8.85 -5.41 -0.23
C SER A 229 -9.05 -4.05 -0.90
N ARG A 230 -10.30 -3.64 -1.17
CA ARG A 230 -10.59 -2.30 -1.70
C ARG A 230 -10.20 -1.18 -0.73
N ALA A 231 -10.40 -1.37 0.58
CA ALA A 231 -10.01 -0.39 1.59
C ALA A 231 -8.48 -0.29 1.74
N GLN A 232 -7.77 -1.41 1.77
CA GLN A 232 -6.29 -1.45 1.79
C GLN A 232 -5.74 -0.80 0.52
N ASN A 233 -6.25 -1.19 -0.66
CA ASN A 233 -5.90 -0.57 -1.92
C ASN A 233 -6.14 0.95 -1.92
N ALA A 234 -7.19 1.44 -1.24
CA ALA A 234 -7.43 2.88 -1.18
C ALA A 234 -6.34 3.63 -0.40
N VAL A 235 -5.89 3.10 0.74
CA VAL A 235 -4.78 3.68 1.50
C VAL A 235 -3.49 3.64 0.67
N HIS A 236 -3.19 2.49 0.05
CA HIS A 236 -2.00 2.33 -0.79
C HIS A 236 -2.02 3.29 -1.99
N VAL A 237 -3.17 3.48 -2.65
CA VAL A 237 -3.30 4.45 -3.74
C VAL A 237 -3.08 5.88 -3.25
N LEU A 238 -3.59 6.25 -2.07
CA LEU A 238 -3.41 7.61 -1.53
C LEU A 238 -1.97 7.90 -1.13
N VAL A 239 -1.32 6.98 -0.43
CA VAL A 239 0.11 7.05 -0.08
C VAL A 239 0.98 7.02 -1.34
N GLY A 240 0.63 6.11 -2.26
CA GLY A 240 1.23 5.94 -3.57
C GLY A 240 1.14 7.19 -4.43
N ALA A 241 0.00 7.90 -4.42
CA ALA A 241 -0.17 9.16 -5.13
C ALA A 241 0.48 10.34 -4.40
N GLY A 242 0.65 10.27 -3.07
CA GLY A 242 1.13 11.38 -2.26
C GLY A 242 0.16 12.55 -2.20
N LEU A 243 -1.15 12.29 -2.31
CA LEU A 243 -2.19 13.33 -2.32
C LEU A 243 -2.29 14.03 -0.96
N LEU A 244 -2.11 13.29 0.13
CA LEU A 244 -2.24 13.78 1.49
C LEU A 244 -0.84 13.88 2.12
N PRO A 245 -0.31 15.10 2.35
CA PRO A 245 0.93 15.28 3.10
C PRO A 245 0.83 14.70 4.52
N ASP A 246 1.96 14.28 5.09
CA ASP A 246 2.01 13.90 6.50
C ASP A 246 1.56 15.06 7.40
N GLY A 247 0.79 14.75 8.44
CA GLY A 247 0.19 15.75 9.30
C GLY A 247 -1.16 16.29 8.80
N THR A 248 -1.62 15.87 7.61
CA THR A 248 -2.96 16.24 7.12
C THR A 248 -4.02 15.84 8.13
N ARG A 249 -4.82 16.82 8.59
CA ARG A 249 -5.95 16.54 9.48
C ARG A 249 -7.12 16.01 8.67
N LEU A 250 -7.79 14.98 9.19
CA LEU A 250 -9.04 14.47 8.63
C LEU A 250 -10.14 14.58 9.68
N ARG A 251 -11.37 14.80 9.22
CA ARG A 251 -12.58 14.87 10.05
C ARG A 251 -13.40 13.60 9.92
N LEU A 252 -13.96 13.17 11.04
CA LEU A 252 -14.90 12.07 11.13
C LEU A 252 -16.21 12.43 10.41
N THR A 253 -16.53 11.68 9.36
CA THR A 253 -17.75 11.78 8.56
C THR A 253 -18.32 10.37 8.35
N PRO A 254 -19.01 9.76 9.33
CA PRO A 254 -19.44 8.37 9.22
C PRO A 254 -20.43 8.17 8.06
N ARG A 255 -20.07 7.37 7.06
CA ARG A 255 -20.91 7.09 5.87
C ARG A 255 -21.36 5.63 5.84
N HIS A 256 -20.55 4.73 5.26
CA HIS A 256 -20.91 3.33 5.09
C HIS A 256 -21.09 2.60 6.43
N GLY A 257 -22.04 1.68 6.52
CA GLY A 257 -22.19 0.78 7.68
C GLY A 257 -22.92 1.39 8.89
N VAL A 258 -23.50 2.59 8.75
CA VAL A 258 -24.26 3.27 9.81
C VAL A 258 -25.57 3.86 9.29
N THR A 259 -26.61 3.77 10.12
CA THR A 259 -27.91 4.43 9.90
C THR A 259 -27.87 5.90 10.32
N ASP A 260 -28.87 6.70 9.96
CA ASP A 260 -28.97 8.09 10.42
C ASP A 260 -29.02 8.19 11.95
N ALA A 261 -29.77 7.30 12.62
CA ALA A 261 -29.82 7.26 14.08
C ALA A 261 -28.45 6.99 14.72
N ILE A 262 -27.63 6.13 14.10
CA ILE A 262 -26.26 5.86 14.60
C ILE A 262 -25.34 7.05 14.31
N ARG A 263 -25.48 7.71 13.14
CA ARG A 263 -24.75 8.96 12.86
C ARG A 263 -25.04 10.03 13.90
N ASP A 264 -26.30 10.23 14.26
CA ASP A 264 -26.70 11.21 15.27
C ASP A 264 -26.14 10.85 16.66
N ALA A 265 -26.14 9.56 17.01
CA ALA A 265 -25.53 9.09 18.25
C ALA A 265 -24.01 9.31 18.29
N ILE A 266 -23.30 9.05 17.17
CA ILE A 266 -21.86 9.33 17.05
C ILE A 266 -21.62 10.84 17.18
N ALA A 267 -22.43 11.68 16.52
CA ALA A 267 -22.31 13.12 16.60
C ALA A 267 -22.48 13.62 18.05
N ALA A 268 -23.48 13.13 18.78
CA ALA A 268 -23.67 13.44 20.19
C ALA A 268 -22.47 12.98 21.05
N TRP A 269 -22.00 11.76 20.86
CA TRP A 269 -20.82 11.22 21.57
C TRP A 269 -19.53 12.01 21.30
N VAL A 270 -19.39 12.56 20.09
CA VAL A 270 -18.28 13.46 19.73
C VAL A 270 -18.40 14.83 20.44
N THR A 271 -19.61 15.34 20.69
CA THR A 271 -19.75 16.62 21.41
C THR A 271 -19.23 16.59 22.84
N GLU A 272 -19.14 15.41 23.46
CA GLU A 272 -18.58 15.24 24.80
C GLU A 272 -17.06 15.44 24.82
N ASP A 273 -16.37 15.07 23.74
CA ASP A 273 -14.94 15.27 23.55
C ASP A 273 -14.63 15.51 22.06
N THR A 274 -14.41 16.77 21.73
CA THR A 274 -14.15 17.22 20.36
C THR A 274 -12.93 16.54 19.72
N LYS A 275 -11.97 16.03 20.50
CA LYS A 275 -10.82 15.28 19.97
C LYS A 275 -11.22 13.99 19.28
N ARG A 276 -12.38 13.43 19.62
CA ARG A 276 -12.94 12.22 18.97
C ARG A 276 -13.26 12.44 17.48
N SER A 277 -13.42 13.71 17.06
CA SER A 277 -13.83 14.06 15.69
C SER A 277 -12.71 14.09 14.66
N THR A 278 -11.45 14.00 15.08
CA THR A 278 -10.33 14.24 14.17
C THR A 278 -9.22 13.21 14.30
N VAL A 279 -8.51 13.02 13.19
CA VAL A 279 -7.32 12.18 13.09
C VAL A 279 -6.25 12.93 12.32
N THR A 280 -5.00 12.55 12.56
CA THR A 280 -3.84 13.02 11.80
C THR A 280 -3.38 11.91 10.84
N TRP A 281 -3.30 12.24 9.55
CA TRP A 281 -2.81 11.35 8.49
C TRP A 281 -1.28 11.23 8.49
N SER A 282 -0.81 10.02 8.25
CA SER A 282 0.58 9.68 7.95
C SER A 282 0.63 8.78 6.73
N ASN A 283 1.65 8.94 5.89
CA ASN A 283 1.91 8.13 4.71
C ASN A 283 2.51 6.75 5.07
N ASP A 284 1.89 6.09 6.04
CA ASP A 284 2.14 4.72 6.46
C ASP A 284 0.98 3.86 5.96
N THR A 285 1.26 2.92 5.07
CA THR A 285 0.23 2.09 4.45
C THR A 285 -0.42 1.09 5.40
N ALA A 286 0.20 0.79 6.55
CA ALA A 286 -0.34 -0.15 7.54
C ALA A 286 -1.29 0.54 8.52
N LYS A 287 -0.92 1.69 9.10
CA LYS A 287 -1.73 2.42 10.09
C LYS A 287 -1.66 3.93 9.86
N PRO A 288 -2.35 4.45 8.82
CA PRO A 288 -2.18 5.83 8.40
C PRO A 288 -2.79 6.84 9.37
N LEU A 289 -3.71 6.45 10.26
CA LEU A 289 -4.46 7.39 11.11
C LEU A 289 -3.90 7.39 12.53
N THR A 290 -3.56 8.56 13.06
CA THR A 290 -3.36 8.77 14.51
C THR A 290 -4.61 9.45 15.05
N TRP A 291 -5.27 8.86 16.04
CA TRP A 291 -6.52 9.41 16.58
C TRP A 291 -6.24 10.45 17.67
N ASP A 292 -6.80 11.65 17.52
CA ASP A 292 -6.47 12.77 18.41
C ASP A 292 -7.01 12.58 19.84
N ALA A 293 -7.92 11.61 20.05
CA ALA A 293 -8.49 11.32 21.36
C ALA A 293 -7.56 10.50 22.27
N ASP A 294 -6.68 9.66 21.71
CA ASP A 294 -5.82 8.76 22.47
C ASP A 294 -4.38 8.63 21.94
N ASP A 295 -4.03 9.40 20.92
CA ASP A 295 -2.72 9.43 20.23
C ASP A 295 -2.28 8.06 19.66
N SER A 296 -3.21 7.09 19.55
CA SER A 296 -2.92 5.75 19.05
C SER A 296 -3.10 5.66 17.54
N ARG A 297 -2.39 4.72 16.92
CA ARG A 297 -2.39 4.51 15.46
C ARG A 297 -3.37 3.44 15.04
N TYR A 298 -4.12 3.71 13.99
CA TYR A 298 -5.20 2.88 13.49
C TYR A 298 -5.20 2.77 11.97
N THR A 299 -5.80 1.68 11.50
CA THR A 299 -6.30 1.60 10.13
C THR A 299 -7.65 2.32 10.04
N PRO A 300 -8.06 2.83 8.86
CA PRO A 300 -9.35 3.51 8.72
C PRO A 300 -10.54 2.68 9.21
N THR A 301 -10.53 1.38 8.91
CA THR A 301 -11.60 0.44 9.31
C THR A 301 -11.48 0.04 10.78
N GLY A 302 -10.27 -0.12 11.31
CA GLY A 302 -10.07 -0.39 12.74
C GLY A 302 -10.64 0.73 13.62
N LEU A 303 -10.32 1.99 13.31
CA LEU A 303 -10.82 3.13 14.08
C LEU A 303 -12.34 3.31 13.95
N ALA A 304 -12.89 3.11 12.75
CA ALA A 304 -14.33 3.21 12.53
C ALA A 304 -15.11 2.18 13.38
N ASN A 305 -14.64 0.93 13.45
CA ASN A 305 -15.23 -0.09 14.32
C ASN A 305 -15.06 0.24 15.80
N HIS A 306 -13.91 0.78 16.21
CA HIS A 306 -13.67 1.23 17.59
C HIS A 306 -14.68 2.30 18.02
N ILE A 307 -14.90 3.31 17.16
CA ILE A 307 -15.88 4.39 17.41
C ILE A 307 -17.30 3.81 17.43
N PHE A 308 -17.67 3.00 16.44
CA PHE A 308 -19.00 2.39 16.38
C PHE A 308 -19.34 1.62 17.65
N ARG A 309 -18.40 0.77 18.11
CA ARG A 309 -18.59 -0.05 19.31
C ARG A 309 -18.68 0.81 20.56
N SER A 310 -17.88 1.87 20.65
CA SER A 310 -17.90 2.80 21.79
C SER A 310 -19.23 3.53 21.93
N VAL A 311 -19.91 3.82 20.81
CA VAL A 311 -21.19 4.53 20.79
C VAL A 311 -22.37 3.59 20.98
N THR A 312 -22.36 2.44 20.29
CA THR A 312 -23.53 1.55 20.25
C THR A 312 -23.51 0.50 21.34
N ASN A 313 -22.32 0.10 21.83
CA ASN A 313 -22.04 -1.15 22.57
C ASN A 313 -22.20 -2.45 21.75
N TRP A 314 -22.38 -2.35 20.43
CA TRP A 314 -22.62 -3.48 19.53
C TRP A 314 -21.48 -3.55 18.51
N LYS A 315 -21.36 -4.71 17.86
CA LYS A 315 -20.46 -4.89 16.72
C LYS A 315 -21.18 -4.45 15.44
N ALA A 316 -20.47 -3.81 14.52
CA ALA A 316 -21.04 -3.42 13.23
C ALA A 316 -21.10 -4.61 12.26
N ASP A 317 -22.10 -4.64 11.40
CA ASP A 317 -22.22 -5.61 10.31
C ASP A 317 -21.44 -5.17 9.06
N GLY A 318 -20.18 -4.80 9.24
CA GLY A 318 -19.27 -4.37 8.18
C GLY A 318 -19.23 -2.85 7.98
N ILE A 319 -18.03 -2.28 8.09
CA ILE A 319 -17.76 -0.87 7.86
C ILE A 319 -16.66 -0.72 6.82
N GLN A 320 -16.87 0.14 5.82
CA GLN A 320 -15.80 0.61 4.94
C GLN A 320 -15.18 1.87 5.55
N GLY A 321 -14.14 1.70 6.39
CA GLY A 321 -13.58 2.79 7.18
C GLY A 321 -13.01 3.95 6.37
N THR A 322 -12.55 3.72 5.14
CA THR A 322 -12.08 4.79 4.24
C THR A 322 -13.19 5.77 3.84
N THR A 323 -14.47 5.43 4.05
CA THR A 323 -15.60 6.36 3.83
C THR A 323 -15.93 7.22 5.04
N TRP A 324 -15.28 6.98 6.19
CA TRP A 324 -15.55 7.66 7.46
C TRP A 324 -14.69 8.89 7.68
N TRP A 325 -13.76 9.20 6.79
CA TRP A 325 -12.78 10.25 6.99
C TRP A 325 -12.74 11.15 5.77
N GLY A 326 -13.07 12.43 5.96
CA GLY A 326 -12.96 13.48 4.95
C GLY A 326 -11.79 14.41 5.25
N VAL A 327 -11.19 14.99 4.22
CA VAL A 327 -10.08 15.95 4.40
C VAL A 327 -10.57 17.20 5.14
N ASP A 328 -9.84 17.57 6.19
CA ASP A 328 -10.04 18.85 6.86
C ASP A 328 -9.37 19.96 6.06
N THR A 329 -10.15 20.64 5.23
CA THR A 329 -9.66 21.76 4.41
C THR A 329 -9.51 23.07 5.19
N ALA A 330 -9.89 23.12 6.47
CA ALA A 330 -9.70 24.32 7.30
C ALA A 330 -8.25 24.46 7.76
N LEU A 331 -7.51 23.35 7.82
CA LEU A 331 -6.08 23.35 8.05
C LEU A 331 -5.36 23.00 6.74
N ILE A 332 -4.76 24.02 6.14
CA ILE A 332 -4.03 23.88 4.88
C ILE A 332 -2.57 23.57 5.21
N PRO A 333 -2.00 22.46 4.71
CA PRO A 333 -0.58 22.18 4.87
C PRO A 333 0.29 23.27 4.23
N ASP A 334 1.42 23.61 4.85
CA ASP A 334 2.30 24.70 4.41
C ASP A 334 2.76 24.60 2.95
N ASN A 335 2.89 23.38 2.44
CA ASN A 335 3.39 23.04 1.11
C ASN A 335 2.29 22.86 0.06
N VAL A 336 1.05 23.22 0.38
CA VAL A 336 -0.10 23.04 -0.50
C VAL A 336 -0.77 24.37 -0.81
N ASP A 337 -1.21 24.52 -2.06
CA ASP A 337 -2.00 25.66 -2.50
C ASP A 337 -3.39 25.64 -1.82
N PRO A 338 -3.79 26.70 -1.09
CA PRO A 338 -5.12 26.83 -0.50
C PRO A 338 -6.29 26.59 -1.46
N GLU A 339 -6.20 27.10 -2.69
CA GLU A 339 -7.29 27.00 -3.68
C GLU A 339 -7.45 25.55 -4.14
N GLU A 340 -6.35 24.84 -4.32
CA GLU A 340 -6.33 23.40 -4.65
C GLU A 340 -6.76 22.53 -3.46
N TRP A 341 -6.36 22.89 -2.24
CA TRP A 341 -6.70 22.13 -1.03
C TRP A 341 -8.20 22.11 -0.76
N VAL A 342 -8.87 23.25 -0.95
CA VAL A 342 -10.33 23.37 -0.79
C VAL A 342 -11.09 22.43 -1.74
N THR A 343 -10.52 22.05 -2.89
CA THR A 343 -11.18 21.09 -3.82
C THR A 343 -11.34 19.69 -3.24
N LEU A 344 -10.62 19.36 -2.15
CA LEU A 344 -10.72 18.08 -1.44
C LEU A 344 -11.85 18.07 -0.41
N GLU A 345 -12.52 19.20 -0.18
CA GLU A 345 -13.54 19.33 0.87
C GLU A 345 -14.69 18.33 0.68
N GLY A 346 -15.04 17.64 1.77
CA GLY A 346 -16.17 16.71 1.82
C GLY A 346 -15.96 15.39 1.08
N VAL A 347 -14.82 15.19 0.42
CA VAL A 347 -14.46 13.94 -0.27
C VAL A 347 -13.79 12.98 0.72
N ASP A 348 -14.30 11.75 0.80
CA ASP A 348 -13.74 10.72 1.66
C ASP A 348 -12.53 10.01 1.02
N LEU A 349 -11.72 9.33 1.85
CA LEU A 349 -10.52 8.63 1.40
C LEU A 349 -10.80 7.60 0.30
N ALA A 350 -11.94 6.90 0.36
CA ALA A 350 -12.31 5.91 -0.66
C ALA A 350 -12.51 6.57 -2.03
N THR A 351 -13.24 7.68 -2.05
CA THR A 351 -13.54 8.46 -3.26
C THR A 351 -12.28 9.12 -3.81
N LEU A 352 -11.41 9.65 -2.93
CA LEU A 352 -10.11 10.20 -3.34
C LEU A 352 -9.24 9.13 -4.01
N ALA A 353 -9.14 7.93 -3.41
CA ALA A 353 -8.39 6.84 -3.99
C ALA A 353 -8.94 6.41 -5.35
N GLN A 354 -10.28 6.37 -5.51
CA GLN A 354 -10.90 6.02 -6.80
C GLN A 354 -10.51 7.01 -7.91
N ARG A 355 -10.46 8.31 -7.61
CA ARG A 355 -10.04 9.35 -8.56
C ARG A 355 -8.57 9.22 -8.99
N LEU A 356 -7.75 8.58 -8.16
CA LEU A 356 -6.31 8.43 -8.35
C LEU A 356 -5.90 7.06 -8.91
N ARG A 357 -6.84 6.14 -9.17
CA ARG A 357 -6.49 4.85 -9.77
C ARG A 357 -5.87 5.04 -11.15
N GLY A 358 -4.71 4.43 -11.38
CA GLY A 358 -3.95 4.58 -12.63
C GLY A 358 -3.04 5.81 -12.70
N THR A 359 -2.95 6.60 -11.62
CA THR A 359 -1.99 7.71 -11.52
C THR A 359 -0.61 7.18 -11.08
N GLY A 360 0.39 7.27 -11.95
CA GLY A 360 1.76 6.82 -11.66
C GLY A 360 2.65 7.96 -11.17
N LYS A 361 3.57 7.67 -10.24
CA LYS A 361 4.65 8.60 -9.78
C LYS A 361 5.79 8.75 -10.81
N ASP A 362 5.49 8.80 -12.11
CA ASP A 362 6.52 9.06 -13.11
C ASP A 362 6.74 10.58 -13.27
N TRP A 363 7.72 11.09 -12.53
CA TRP A 363 8.12 12.50 -12.59
C TRP A 363 8.94 12.85 -13.83
N THR A 364 9.35 11.87 -14.65
CA THR A 364 10.15 12.10 -15.87
C THR A 364 9.42 13.04 -16.82
N ARG A 365 8.12 12.79 -17.03
CA ARG A 365 7.27 13.61 -17.89
C ARG A 365 7.10 15.03 -17.35
N MET A 366 7.07 15.18 -16.02
CA MET A 366 7.02 16.50 -15.39
C MET A 366 8.35 17.25 -15.58
N HIS A 367 9.49 16.62 -15.35
CA HIS A 367 10.78 17.28 -15.55
C HIS A 367 10.96 17.74 -17.01
N ALA A 368 10.58 16.91 -17.98
CA ALA A 368 10.56 17.27 -19.39
C ALA A 368 9.63 18.46 -19.67
N LEU A 369 8.43 18.48 -19.07
CA LEU A 369 7.49 19.59 -19.20
C LEU A 369 8.08 20.90 -18.64
N LEU A 370 8.66 20.85 -17.44
CA LEU A 370 9.25 22.03 -16.79
C LEU A 370 10.44 22.60 -17.58
N GLU A 371 11.24 21.73 -18.19
CA GLU A 371 12.33 22.13 -19.08
C GLU A 371 11.81 22.79 -20.37
N ALA A 372 10.68 22.30 -20.89
CA ALA A 372 10.07 22.82 -22.11
C ALA A 372 9.34 24.16 -21.94
N VAL A 373 8.89 24.51 -20.72
CA VAL A 373 8.27 25.83 -20.47
C VAL A 373 9.34 26.92 -20.66
N PRO A 374 9.21 27.83 -21.64
CA PRO A 374 10.27 28.81 -21.93
C PRO A 374 10.31 29.97 -20.91
N PRO A 375 11.45 30.69 -20.79
CA PRO A 375 11.53 31.93 -20.03
C PRO A 375 10.46 32.92 -20.47
N GLY A 376 9.87 33.64 -19.51
CA GLY A 376 8.82 34.63 -19.76
C GLY A 376 7.41 34.04 -19.87
N ARG A 377 7.28 32.72 -19.72
CA ARG A 377 6.00 32.02 -19.59
C ARG A 377 5.89 31.33 -18.23
N TRP A 378 4.66 31.09 -17.81
CA TRP A 378 4.35 30.37 -16.59
C TRP A 378 3.16 29.42 -16.81
N THR A 379 2.97 28.44 -15.95
CA THR A 379 1.82 27.53 -15.96
C THR A 379 1.35 27.22 -14.54
N THR A 380 0.32 26.39 -14.36
CA THR A 380 -0.25 26.09 -13.04
C THR A 380 0.08 24.68 -12.54
N TYR A 381 0.05 24.50 -11.22
CA TYR A 381 0.13 23.17 -10.61
C TYR A 381 -0.93 22.22 -11.18
N GLY A 382 -2.16 22.71 -11.38
CA GLY A 382 -3.25 21.94 -11.99
C GLY A 382 -2.99 21.53 -13.44
N ASP A 383 -2.47 22.43 -14.28
CA ASP A 383 -2.16 22.12 -15.68
C ASP A 383 -1.00 21.09 -15.78
N VAL A 384 0.04 21.23 -14.94
CA VAL A 384 1.13 20.24 -14.84
C VAL A 384 0.58 18.88 -14.40
N ALA A 385 -0.25 18.86 -13.36
CA ALA A 385 -0.87 17.65 -12.84
C ALA A 385 -1.70 16.92 -13.90
N ALA A 386 -2.48 17.67 -14.69
CA ALA A 386 -3.30 17.11 -15.76
C ALA A 386 -2.47 16.45 -16.88
N ILE A 387 -1.25 16.94 -17.17
CA ILE A 387 -0.37 16.34 -18.17
C ILE A 387 0.24 15.02 -17.71
N ILE A 388 0.64 14.96 -16.45
CA ILE A 388 1.30 13.76 -15.90
C ILE A 388 0.31 12.75 -15.32
N GLY A 389 -0.99 13.06 -15.33
CA GLY A 389 -2.01 12.21 -14.72
C GLY A 389 -1.84 12.13 -13.21
N SER A 390 -1.68 13.28 -12.55
CA SER A 390 -1.56 13.40 -11.09
C SER A 390 -2.56 14.45 -10.56
N HIS A 391 -2.44 14.79 -9.28
CA HIS A 391 -3.14 15.91 -8.66
C HIS A 391 -2.17 17.07 -8.36
N ALA A 392 -2.66 18.29 -8.25
CA ALA A 392 -1.83 19.49 -8.04
C ALA A 392 -1.00 19.41 -6.74
N VAL A 393 -1.55 18.78 -5.70
CA VAL A 393 -0.91 18.63 -4.38
C VAL A 393 0.39 17.79 -4.43
N PRO A 394 0.42 16.56 -4.99
CA PRO A 394 1.64 15.81 -5.24
C PRO A 394 2.68 16.59 -6.06
N VAL A 395 2.24 17.31 -7.10
CA VAL A 395 3.12 18.15 -7.94
C VAL A 395 3.77 19.23 -7.09
N GLY A 396 2.99 19.97 -6.29
CA GLY A 396 3.51 21.01 -5.40
C GLY A 396 4.50 20.45 -4.36
N THR A 397 4.16 19.33 -3.74
CA THR A 397 5.02 18.64 -2.77
C THR A 397 6.34 18.18 -3.39
N HIS A 398 6.29 17.61 -4.60
CA HIS A 398 7.51 17.21 -5.32
C HIS A 398 8.36 18.43 -5.66
N LEU A 399 7.77 19.47 -6.27
CA LEU A 399 8.50 20.70 -6.64
C LEU A 399 9.17 21.38 -5.43
N ALA A 400 8.56 21.31 -4.24
CA ALA A 400 9.13 21.87 -3.01
C ALA A 400 10.34 21.09 -2.49
N ASN A 401 10.43 19.79 -2.77
CA ASN A 401 11.47 18.88 -2.25
C ASN A 401 12.49 18.44 -3.33
N CYS A 402 12.19 18.68 -4.60
CA CYS A 402 12.99 18.29 -5.75
C CYS A 402 14.12 19.28 -6.02
N GLY A 403 15.33 18.94 -5.59
CA GLY A 403 16.54 19.78 -5.81
C GLY A 403 17.04 19.83 -7.26
N GLN A 404 16.44 19.08 -8.18
CA GLN A 404 16.87 18.95 -9.58
C GLN A 404 15.79 19.38 -10.58
N CYS A 405 14.65 19.88 -10.11
CA CYS A 405 13.56 20.26 -10.99
C CYS A 405 13.98 21.46 -11.85
N PRO A 406 13.82 21.41 -13.18
CA PRO A 406 14.10 22.55 -14.04
C PRO A 406 13.13 23.70 -13.76
N ALA A 407 13.63 24.93 -13.62
CA ALA A 407 12.85 26.17 -13.51
C ALA A 407 11.51 26.08 -12.73
N PRO A 408 11.49 25.52 -11.50
CA PRO A 408 10.25 25.21 -10.79
C PRO A 408 9.42 26.47 -10.45
N TRP A 409 10.06 27.65 -10.44
CA TRP A 409 9.41 28.96 -10.22
C TRP A 409 8.41 29.33 -11.32
N ARG A 410 8.41 28.66 -12.47
CA ARG A 410 7.42 28.88 -13.55
C ARG A 410 6.07 28.20 -13.31
N VAL A 411 5.93 27.44 -12.23
CA VAL A 411 4.66 26.82 -11.83
C VAL A 411 4.03 27.64 -10.71
N LEU A 412 2.86 28.21 -10.98
CA LEU A 412 2.12 29.11 -10.10
C LEU A 412 0.76 28.53 -9.69
N THR A 413 0.08 29.19 -8.74
CA THR A 413 -1.31 28.88 -8.40
C THR A 413 -2.24 29.14 -9.58
N ALA A 414 -3.48 28.64 -9.52
CA ALA A 414 -4.49 28.94 -10.54
C ALA A 414 -4.75 30.45 -10.71
N ALA A 415 -4.65 31.21 -9.61
CA ALA A 415 -4.71 32.66 -9.57
C ALA A 415 -3.44 33.37 -10.09
N GLY A 416 -2.40 32.66 -10.51
CA GLY A 416 -1.15 33.26 -11.00
C GLY A 416 -0.24 33.80 -9.90
N ARG A 417 -0.33 33.27 -8.67
CA ARG A 417 0.53 33.65 -7.55
C ARG A 417 1.61 32.61 -7.30
N VAL A 418 2.69 33.01 -6.65
CA VAL A 418 3.68 32.06 -6.11
C VAL A 418 3.09 31.41 -4.86
N ALA A 419 3.12 30.07 -4.79
CA ALA A 419 2.63 29.35 -3.63
C ALA A 419 3.46 29.69 -2.37
N ALA A 420 2.79 29.91 -1.23
CA ALA A 420 3.43 30.34 0.02
C ALA A 420 4.53 29.37 0.51
N GLY A 421 4.35 28.07 0.28
CA GLY A 421 5.31 27.02 0.63
C GLY A 421 6.42 26.78 -0.39
N PHE A 422 6.56 27.59 -1.44
CA PHE A 422 7.55 27.36 -2.48
C PHE A 422 8.99 27.51 -1.97
N ARG A 423 9.82 26.47 -2.17
CA ARG A 423 11.24 26.44 -1.73
C ARG A 423 12.25 26.29 -2.87
N GLY A 424 11.78 26.16 -4.12
CA GLY A 424 12.55 25.67 -5.28
C GLY A 424 13.47 26.65 -6.01
N ALA A 425 13.71 27.86 -5.49
CA ALA A 425 14.73 28.75 -6.05
C ALA A 425 16.10 28.35 -5.47
N GLY A 426 16.71 27.30 -6.03
CA GLY A 426 17.99 26.78 -5.57
C GLY A 426 19.12 27.83 -5.57
N VAL A 427 20.27 27.45 -5.00
CA VAL A 427 21.48 28.28 -4.84
C VAL A 427 21.99 28.91 -6.17
N THR A 428 21.57 28.36 -7.31
CA THR A 428 21.96 28.78 -8.66
C THR A 428 21.18 29.98 -9.21
N HIS A 429 20.01 30.30 -8.67
CA HIS A 429 19.21 31.46 -9.09
C HIS A 429 18.92 32.36 -7.89
N PRO A 430 19.78 33.35 -7.60
CA PRO A 430 19.54 34.26 -6.47
C PRO A 430 18.28 35.09 -6.71
N GLY A 431 17.42 35.15 -5.69
CA GLY A 431 16.19 35.93 -5.69
C GLY A 431 14.95 35.10 -5.35
N THR A 432 13.86 35.78 -5.06
CA THR A 432 12.54 35.16 -4.90
C THR A 432 11.99 34.66 -6.25
N PRO A 433 11.06 33.69 -6.28
CA PRO A 433 10.45 33.23 -7.53
C PRO A 433 9.87 34.37 -8.38
N THR A 434 9.24 35.35 -7.75
CA THR A 434 8.72 36.56 -8.40
C THR A 434 9.81 37.38 -9.07
N GLU A 435 10.94 37.61 -8.40
CA GLU A 435 12.08 38.35 -8.97
C GLU A 435 12.69 37.62 -10.17
N ILE A 436 12.76 36.28 -10.11
CA ILE A 436 13.25 35.47 -11.23
C ILE A 436 12.29 35.58 -12.42
N LEU A 437 10.99 35.43 -12.21
CA LEU A 437 9.97 35.54 -13.27
C LEU A 437 9.95 36.94 -13.91
N ILE A 438 10.09 38.00 -13.12
CA ILE A 438 10.20 39.38 -13.64
C ILE A 438 11.43 39.52 -14.54
N ARG A 439 12.57 38.98 -14.13
CA ARG A 439 13.80 38.99 -14.94
C ARG A 439 13.67 38.16 -16.22
N GLU A 440 12.84 37.13 -16.21
CA GLU A 440 12.49 36.36 -17.41
C GLU A 440 11.45 37.06 -18.30
N GLY A 441 10.88 38.19 -17.88
CA GLY A 441 9.96 39.02 -18.66
C GLY A 441 8.48 38.87 -18.30
N VAL A 442 8.14 38.14 -17.22
CA VAL A 442 6.76 38.03 -16.74
C VAL A 442 6.39 39.31 -15.98
N SER A 443 5.34 39.98 -16.44
CA SER A 443 4.78 41.16 -15.74
C SER A 443 3.89 40.72 -14.58
N PHE A 444 3.87 41.48 -13.49
CA PHE A 444 3.02 41.25 -12.33
C PHE A 444 2.12 42.46 -12.05
N ASN A 445 0.88 42.21 -11.65
CA ASN A 445 -0.02 43.20 -11.07
C ASN A 445 -0.19 42.88 -9.58
N GLY A 446 0.54 43.59 -8.72
CA GLY A 446 0.67 43.21 -7.30
C GLY A 446 1.41 41.88 -7.16
N ASP A 447 0.75 40.88 -6.59
CA ASP A 447 1.29 39.53 -6.39
C ASP A 447 0.95 38.52 -7.51
N THR A 448 0.22 38.99 -8.52
CA THR A 448 -0.40 38.14 -9.53
C THR A 448 0.28 38.31 -10.89
N ALA A 449 0.76 37.22 -11.46
CA ALA A 449 1.39 37.19 -12.78
C ALA A 449 0.39 37.50 -13.89
N ALA A 450 0.83 38.20 -14.93
CA ALA A 450 0.03 38.56 -16.10
C ALA A 450 -0.54 37.29 -16.77
N PRO A 451 -1.88 37.16 -16.92
CA PRO A 451 -2.52 35.98 -17.50
C PRO A 451 -2.07 35.69 -18.94
N GLU A 452 -1.67 36.70 -19.69
CA GLU A 452 -1.21 36.59 -21.07
C GLU A 452 0.09 35.80 -21.20
N ALA A 453 0.89 35.75 -20.12
CA ALA A 453 2.10 34.94 -20.04
C ALA A 453 1.82 33.47 -19.65
N ARG A 454 0.59 33.12 -19.24
CA ARG A 454 0.23 31.74 -18.89
C ARG A 454 0.24 30.84 -20.12
N LEU A 455 0.79 29.64 -19.99
CA LEU A 455 0.60 28.52 -20.90
C LEU A 455 -0.59 27.70 -20.43
N THR A 456 -1.57 27.55 -21.31
CA THR A 456 -2.72 26.67 -21.12
C THR A 456 -2.34 25.20 -21.27
N LEU A 457 -3.17 24.30 -20.74
CA LEU A 457 -2.98 22.86 -20.86
C LEU A 457 -2.74 22.38 -22.30
N ASP A 458 -3.44 22.95 -23.28
CA ASP A 458 -3.27 22.57 -24.69
C ASP A 458 -1.97 23.10 -25.31
N GLU A 459 -1.48 24.26 -24.88
CA GLU A 459 -0.16 24.76 -25.28
C GLU A 459 0.96 23.91 -24.67
N LEU A 460 0.82 23.51 -23.41
CA LEU A 460 1.76 22.64 -22.72
C LEU A 460 1.86 21.26 -23.37
N ARG A 461 0.75 20.67 -23.81
CA ARG A 461 0.75 19.41 -24.57
C ARG A 461 1.57 19.52 -25.86
N LYS A 462 1.38 20.61 -26.61
CA LYS A 462 2.12 20.87 -27.85
C LYS A 462 3.63 20.99 -27.63
N LEU A 463 4.07 21.50 -26.47
CA LEU A 463 5.49 21.62 -26.12
C LEU A 463 6.17 20.26 -25.86
N LEU A 464 5.41 19.24 -25.45
CA LEU A 464 5.94 17.90 -25.20
C LEU A 464 5.95 17.01 -26.45
N ASP A 465 5.10 17.31 -27.43
CA ASP A 465 4.97 16.58 -28.70
C ASP A 465 5.94 17.09 -29.79
N SER A 466 6.69 18.17 -29.52
CA SER A 466 7.64 18.86 -30.41
C SER A 466 9.08 18.55 -30.04
#